data_AF-A0A1Q2D039-F1
#
_entry.id   AF-A0A1Q2D039-F1
#
_cell.length_a   1.000
_cell.length_b   1.000
_cell.length_c   1.000
_cell.angle_alpha   90.00
_cell.angle_beta   90.00
_cell.angle_gamma   90.00
#
_symmetry.space_group_name_H-M   'P 1'
#
loop_
_entity.id
_entity.type
_entity.pdbx_description
1 polymer ?
#
loop_
_entity_poly.entity_id
_entity_poly.type
_entity_poly.pdbx_seq_one_letter_code
_entity_poly.pdbx_strand_id
1 'polypeptide(L)'
;MGNRSVEQIRADLAANRAKLSEATADLVESMKPANLAREGVEQVKQFVKTEFESVTAPLRDEDGGWDLNKLLIVGGAVLGVIAFAVTLNSVANRRVLTTAQRRALEK
;
A
#
# COMPACT_ATOMS: atom_id res chain seq x y z
N MET A 1 -39.15 29.37 17.74
CA MET A 1 -38.09 28.36 17.55
C MET A 1 -38.68 27.27 16.68
N GLY A 2 -38.22 27.22 15.42
CA GLY A 2 -38.96 26.69 14.29
C GLY A 2 -39.03 25.16 14.24
N ASN A 3 -40.26 24.68 14.09
CA ASN A 3 -40.62 23.31 13.77
C ASN A 3 -40.08 22.97 12.37
N ARG A 4 -38.96 22.23 12.25
CA ARG A 4 -38.51 21.74 10.93
C ARG A 4 -39.54 20.73 10.41
N SER A 5 -40.00 20.91 9.18
CA SER A 5 -40.98 19.98 8.59
C SER A 5 -40.33 18.63 8.29
N VAL A 6 -41.13 17.55 8.36
CA VAL A 6 -40.68 16.17 8.10
C VAL A 6 -40.04 16.04 6.71
N GLU A 7 -40.50 16.83 5.74
CA GLU A 7 -39.94 16.92 4.38
C GLU A 7 -38.48 17.39 4.38
N GLN A 8 -38.13 18.39 5.21
CA GLN A 8 -36.75 18.87 5.33
C GLN A 8 -35.84 17.82 5.97
N ILE A 9 -36.35 17.04 6.93
CA ILE A 9 -35.59 15.95 7.57
C ILE A 9 -35.30 14.84 6.55
N ARG A 10 -36.25 14.50 5.67
CA ARG A 10 -36.03 13.51 4.60
C ARG A 10 -35.02 13.99 3.57
N ALA A 11 -35.08 15.27 3.20
CA ALA A 11 -34.11 15.88 2.29
C ALA A 11 -32.69 15.87 2.90
N ASP A 12 -32.55 16.27 4.16
CA ASP A 12 -31.27 16.24 4.89
C ASP A 12 -30.73 14.82 5.04
N LEU A 13 -31.59 13.83 5.33
CA LEU A 13 -31.18 12.43 5.46
C LEU A 13 -30.73 11.83 4.12
N ALA A 14 -31.41 12.18 3.02
CA ALA A 14 -31.00 11.76 1.68
C ALA A 14 -29.65 12.38 1.29
N ALA A 15 -29.46 13.68 1.56
CA ALA A 15 -28.20 14.36 1.33
C ALA A 15 -27.05 13.78 2.18
N ASN A 16 -27.31 13.43 3.44
CA ASN A 16 -26.33 12.80 4.31
C ASN A 16 -26.00 11.37 3.88
N ARG A 17 -26.98 10.58 3.41
CA ARG A 17 -26.72 9.25 2.83
C ARG A 17 -25.86 9.34 1.57
N ALA A 18 -26.11 10.32 0.70
CA ALA A 18 -25.29 10.52 -0.49
C ALA A 18 -23.84 10.84 -0.13
N LYS A 19 -23.62 11.77 0.82
CA LYS A 19 -22.28 12.12 1.32
C LYS A 19 -21.56 10.94 1.98
N LEU A 20 -22.26 10.12 2.76
CA LEU A 20 -21.69 8.92 3.36
C LEU A 20 -21.32 7.87 2.29
N SER A 21 -22.16 7.71 1.27
CA SER A 21 -21.88 6.81 0.15
C SER A 21 -20.64 7.24 -0.62
N GLU A 22 -20.49 8.55 -0.87
CA GLU A 22 -19.34 9.14 -1.54
C GLU A 22 -18.06 8.99 -0.72
N ALA A 23 -18.10 9.37 0.57
CA ALA A 23 -16.96 9.18 1.47
C ALA A 23 -16.55 7.71 1.63
N THR A 24 -17.51 6.78 1.60
CA THR A 24 -17.23 5.34 1.62
C THR A 24 -16.62 4.88 0.30
N ALA A 25 -17.09 5.40 -0.83
CA ALA A 25 -16.52 5.09 -2.15
C ALA A 25 -15.05 5.55 -2.23
N ASP A 26 -14.74 6.75 -1.76
CA ASP A 26 -13.37 7.29 -1.72
C ASP A 26 -12.46 6.52 -0.74
N LEU A 27 -13.02 6.07 0.39
CA LEU A 27 -12.29 5.21 1.33
C LEU A 27 -12.01 3.83 0.70
N VAL A 28 -12.97 3.26 0.00
CA VAL A 28 -12.80 1.99 -0.72
C VAL A 28 -11.78 2.17 -1.85
N GLU A 29 -11.82 3.28 -2.58
CA GLU A 29 -10.85 3.67 -3.60
C GLU A 29 -9.44 3.74 -3.02
N SER A 30 -9.23 4.44 -1.91
CA SER A 30 -7.91 4.59 -1.26
C SER A 30 -7.38 3.28 -0.68
N MET A 31 -8.26 2.40 -0.18
CA MET A 31 -7.88 1.06 0.28
C MET A 31 -7.68 0.04 -0.86
N LYS A 32 -7.95 0.39 -2.13
CA LYS A 32 -7.58 -0.49 -3.24
C LYS A 32 -6.07 -0.75 -3.17
N PRO A 33 -5.63 -2.03 -3.25
CA PRO A 33 -4.22 -2.39 -3.11
C PRO A 33 -3.27 -1.61 -4.04
N ALA A 34 -3.75 -1.25 -5.24
CA ALA A 34 -2.99 -0.45 -6.20
C ALA A 34 -2.71 0.98 -5.72
N ASN A 35 -3.65 1.61 -5.01
CA ASN A 35 -3.49 2.97 -4.49
C ASN A 35 -2.59 2.99 -3.25
N LEU A 36 -2.75 2.00 -2.36
CA LEU A 36 -1.83 1.82 -1.22
C LEU A 36 -0.39 1.55 -1.68
N ALA A 37 -0.21 0.74 -2.73
CA ALA A 37 1.11 0.51 -3.32
C ALA A 37 1.71 1.79 -3.91
N ARG A 38 0.89 2.61 -4.59
CA ARG A 38 1.33 3.89 -5.16
C ARG A 38 1.78 4.88 -4.07
N GLU A 39 1.00 5.05 -3.02
CA GLU A 39 1.35 5.89 -1.86
C GLU A 39 2.61 5.38 -1.14
N GLY A 40 2.73 4.06 -0.97
CA GLY A 40 3.93 3.46 -0.39
C GLY A 40 5.19 3.74 -1.21
N VAL A 41 5.11 3.63 -2.54
CA VAL A 41 6.24 3.94 -3.44
C VAL A 41 6.64 5.42 -3.34
N GLU A 42 5.68 6.32 -3.22
CA GLU A 42 5.94 7.75 -3.10
C GLU A 42 6.62 8.12 -1.78
N GLN A 43 6.19 7.51 -0.67
CA GLN A 43 6.85 7.65 0.64
C GLN A 43 8.29 7.11 0.62
N VAL A 44 8.53 5.95 0.00
CA VAL A 44 9.88 5.39 -0.14
C VAL A 44 10.79 6.32 -0.94
N LYS A 45 10.29 6.95 -2.02
CA LYS A 45 11.06 7.92 -2.81
C LYS A 45 11.46 9.15 -2.00
N GLN A 46 10.57 9.65 -1.15
CA GLN A 46 10.86 10.78 -0.27
C GLN A 46 11.89 10.40 0.80
N PHE A 47 11.76 9.22 1.40
CA PHE A 47 12.71 8.70 2.38
C PHE A 47 14.13 8.56 1.80
N VAL A 48 14.27 7.96 0.62
CA VAL A 48 15.58 7.78 -0.04
C VAL A 48 16.24 9.12 -0.39
N LYS A 49 15.47 10.17 -0.71
CA LYS A 49 16.03 11.50 -1.03
C LYS A 49 16.55 12.24 0.21
N THR A 50 15.92 12.05 1.36
CA THR A 50 16.21 12.86 2.56
C THR A 50 17.15 12.15 3.54
N GLU A 51 17.12 10.83 3.62
CA GLU A 51 17.77 10.04 4.68
C GLU A 51 18.88 9.12 4.18
N PHE A 52 19.34 9.27 2.93
CA PHE A 52 20.32 8.35 2.37
C PHE A 52 21.63 8.31 3.16
N GLU A 53 22.13 9.46 3.58
CA GLU A 53 23.40 9.57 4.28
C GLU A 53 23.31 9.05 5.72
N SER A 54 22.21 9.33 6.43
CA SER A 54 21.97 8.82 7.79
C SER A 54 21.81 7.29 7.79
N VAL A 55 21.18 6.72 6.77
CA VAL A 55 20.95 5.28 6.61
C VAL A 55 22.21 4.54 6.16
N THR A 56 23.07 5.17 5.35
CA THR A 56 24.28 4.53 4.82
C THR A 56 25.52 4.73 5.69
N ALA A 57 25.52 5.70 6.61
CA ALA A 57 26.63 5.93 7.54
C ALA A 57 27.08 4.66 8.30
N PRO A 58 26.19 3.79 8.82
CA PRO A 58 26.60 2.54 9.48
C PRO A 58 27.30 1.53 8.56
N LEU A 59 27.10 1.65 7.24
CA LEU A 59 27.69 0.77 6.22
C LEU A 59 29.09 1.22 5.80
N ARG A 60 29.56 2.35 6.34
CA ARG A 60 30.91 2.85 6.11
C ARG A 60 31.86 2.25 7.15
N ASP A 61 33.12 2.20 6.77
CA ASP A 61 34.22 1.83 7.64
C ASP A 61 34.72 3.06 8.42
N GLU A 62 35.61 2.85 9.40
CA GLU A 62 36.19 3.90 10.25
C GLU A 62 36.94 4.97 9.43
N ASP A 63 37.52 4.57 8.29
CA ASP A 63 38.22 5.44 7.35
C ASP A 63 37.28 6.19 6.38
N GLY A 64 35.95 6.00 6.51
CA GLY A 64 34.93 6.61 5.64
C GLY A 64 34.72 5.90 4.29
N GLY A 65 35.47 4.82 4.04
CA GLY A 65 35.29 3.89 2.92
C GLY A 65 34.05 3.02 3.06
N TRP A 66 33.70 2.27 2.02
CA TRP A 66 32.61 1.30 2.08
C TRP A 66 33.06 0.01 2.74
N ASP A 67 32.34 -0.44 3.77
CA ASP A 67 32.59 -1.74 4.39
C ASP A 67 31.91 -2.84 3.56
N LEU A 68 32.73 -3.56 2.78
CA LEU A 68 32.29 -4.65 1.92
C LEU A 68 31.56 -5.77 2.68
N ASN A 69 31.96 -6.07 3.91
CA ASN A 69 31.30 -7.11 4.70
C ASN A 69 29.89 -6.66 5.12
N LYS A 70 29.75 -5.42 5.61
CA LYS A 70 28.44 -4.86 5.97
C LYS A 70 27.53 -4.73 4.75
N LEU A 71 28.05 -4.29 3.61
CA LEU A 71 27.31 -4.21 2.36
C LEU A 71 26.83 -5.58 1.88
N LEU A 72 27.66 -6.62 1.99
CA LEU A 72 27.27 -7.98 1.62
C LEU A 72 26.15 -8.52 2.52
N ILE A 73 26.23 -8.27 3.84
CA ILE A 73 25.20 -8.70 4.79
C ILE A 73 23.88 -7.99 4.49
N VAL A 74 23.90 -6.66 4.37
CA VAL A 74 22.69 -5.86 4.13
C VAL A 74 22.13 -6.15 2.73
N GLY A 75 22.98 -6.19 1.71
CA GLY A 75 22.59 -6.53 0.34
C GLY A 75 21.99 -7.93 0.24
N GLY A 76 22.59 -8.92 0.91
CA GLY A 76 22.07 -10.28 0.97
C GLY A 76 20.69 -10.36 1.64
N ALA A 77 20.50 -9.65 2.76
CA ALA A 77 19.21 -9.59 3.44
C ALA A 77 18.11 -8.97 2.56
N VAL A 78 18.41 -7.85 1.90
CA VAL A 78 17.47 -7.19 0.97
C VAL A 78 17.09 -8.09 -0.19
N LEU A 79 18.08 -8.72 -0.82
CA LEU A 79 17.85 -9.67 -1.92
C LEU A 79 17.00 -10.86 -1.47
N GLY A 80 17.26 -11.40 -0.27
CA GLY A 80 16.48 -12.49 0.32
C GLY A 80 15.01 -12.11 0.51
N VAL A 81 14.74 -10.92 1.04
CA VAL A 81 13.36 -10.42 1.21
C VAL A 81 12.65 -10.26 -0.14
N ILE A 82 13.32 -9.69 -1.14
CA ILE A 82 12.74 -9.53 -2.49
C ILE A 82 12.42 -10.89 -3.09
N ALA A 83 13.36 -11.83 -3.07
CA ALA A 83 13.16 -13.18 -3.60
C ALA A 83 12.00 -13.90 -2.89
N PHE A 84 11.90 -13.76 -1.58
CA PHE A 84 10.80 -14.30 -0.78
C PHE A 84 9.45 -13.68 -1.17
N ALA A 85 9.36 -12.35 -1.27
CA ALA A 85 8.15 -11.65 -1.66
C ALA A 85 7.68 -12.02 -3.07
N VAL A 86 8.60 -12.11 -4.03
CA VAL A 86 8.31 -12.56 -5.40
C VAL A 86 7.76 -13.99 -5.40
N THR A 87 8.35 -14.87 -4.58
CA THR A 87 7.88 -16.25 -4.44
C THR A 87 6.46 -16.30 -3.88
N LEU A 88 6.17 -15.56 -2.81
CA LEU A 88 4.82 -15.46 -2.25
C LEU A 88 3.82 -14.92 -3.27
N ASN A 89 4.19 -13.85 -3.99
CA ASN A 89 3.33 -13.26 -5.01
C ASN A 89 3.04 -14.23 -6.16
N SER A 90 4.04 -14.99 -6.61
CA SER A 90 3.88 -16.05 -7.61
C SER A 90 2.89 -17.13 -7.16
N VAL A 91 2.99 -17.57 -5.90
CA VAL A 91 2.05 -18.57 -5.32
C VAL A 91 0.64 -17.98 -5.18
N ALA A 92 0.51 -16.75 -4.72
CA ALA A 92 -0.78 -16.08 -4.54
C ALA A 92 -1.50 -15.87 -5.89
N ASN A 93 -0.78 -15.41 -6.93
CA ASN A 93 -1.36 -15.23 -8.27
C ASN A 93 -1.81 -16.57 -8.88
N ARG A 94 -1.09 -17.67 -8.64
CA ARG A 94 -1.55 -19.00 -9.05
C ARG A 94 -2.88 -19.39 -8.40
N ARG A 95 -3.09 -19.05 -7.13
CA ARG A 95 -4.35 -19.34 -6.41
C ARG A 95 -5.54 -18.53 -6.95
N VAL A 96 -5.31 -17.25 -7.27
CA VAL A 96 -6.32 -16.38 -7.88
C VAL A 96 -6.76 -16.93 -9.24
N LEU A 97 -5.80 -17.33 -10.09
CA LEU A 97 -6.09 -17.94 -11.40
C LEU A 97 -6.89 -19.24 -11.26
N THR A 98 -6.52 -20.14 -10.35
CA THR A 98 -7.27 -21.39 -10.15
C THR A 98 -8.72 -21.18 -9.66
N THR A 99 -8.96 -20.14 -8.86
CA THR A 99 -10.30 -19.82 -8.35
C THR A 99 -11.15 -19.15 -9.44
N ALA A 100 -10.55 -18.25 -10.22
CA ALA A 100 -11.18 -17.62 -11.37
C ALA A 100 -11.52 -18.65 -12.46
N GLN A 101 -10.62 -19.60 -12.73
CA GLN A 101 -10.86 -20.71 -13.66
C GLN A 101 -11.97 -21.64 -13.20
N ARG A 102 -12.06 -21.96 -11.90
CA ARG A 102 -13.20 -22.74 -11.38
C ARG A 102 -14.53 -22.05 -11.59
N ARG A 103 -14.63 -20.75 -11.30
CA ARG A 103 -15.85 -19.96 -11.55
C ARG A 103 -16.21 -19.85 -13.04
N ALA A 104 -15.22 -19.92 -13.93
CA ALA A 104 -15.44 -19.89 -15.37
C ALA A 104 -15.91 -21.25 -15.93
N LEU A 105 -15.66 -22.35 -15.21
CA LEU A 105 -16.14 -23.70 -15.55
C LEU A 105 -17.52 -24.03 -14.94
N GLU A 106 -17.96 -23.26 -13.95
CA GLU A 106 -19.28 -23.38 -13.31
C GLU A 106 -20.37 -22.50 -13.97
N LYS A 107 -20.05 -21.78 -15.05
CA LYS A 107 -20.98 -21.00 -15.89
C LYS A 107 -21.16 -21.66 -17.25
#